data_AF-A0A7X7GEN7-F1
#
_entry.id   AF-A0A7X7GEN7-F1
#
_cell.length_a   1.000
_cell.length_b   1.000
_cell.length_c   1.000
_cell.angle_alpha   90.00
_cell.angle_beta   90.00
_cell.angle_gamma   90.00
#
_symmetry.space_group_name_H-M   'P 1'
#
loop_
_entity.id
_entity.type
_entity.pdbx_description
1 polymer ?
#
loop_
_entity_poly.entity_id
_entity_poly.type
_entity_poly.pdbx_seq_one_letter_code
_entity_poly.pdbx_strand_id
1 'polypeptide(L)'
;MVTNAPSRVSSTSDIGVARKLFLIWQNPKSRQFVRVGALSELVDGRYGFEYTDDARSATDFHPLTQFPDLDRSYVSAGLPAFFVNRLMSRKRESFPEYLQSLGIDTADVDTPMELLARTGGPRATDTFHLVDDLTADPDGTVTSRFLASGVRYVEGSAARLSTIQPGQHLQLRAEPDNPVNARAQLICVASGEPVGYVPDWLLTDLEDLQSRSNTFVVIAERVSPDAHPHLRLLCRIEADTSRR
;
A
#
# COMPACT_ATOMS: atom_id res chain seq x y z
N MET A 1 16.90 28.08 -24.52
CA MET A 1 16.14 26.99 -25.16
C MET A 1 16.90 25.71 -24.90
N VAL A 2 16.47 24.93 -23.91
CA VAL A 2 17.06 23.61 -23.62
C VAL A 2 16.13 22.58 -24.22
N THR A 3 16.55 22.01 -25.33
CA THR A 3 15.90 20.93 -26.06
C THR A 3 16.04 19.65 -25.25
N ASN A 4 14.93 19.18 -24.69
CA ASN A 4 14.86 17.91 -23.99
C ASN A 4 14.86 16.78 -25.03
N ALA A 5 15.93 15.99 -25.06
CA ALA A 5 16.09 14.85 -25.94
C ALA A 5 15.16 13.68 -25.51
N PRO A 6 14.75 12.80 -26.44
CA PRO A 6 13.79 11.75 -26.16
C PRO A 6 14.38 10.67 -25.25
N SER A 7 13.64 10.30 -24.21
CA SER A 7 13.92 9.20 -23.29
C SER A 7 13.94 7.87 -24.04
N ARG A 8 15.12 7.22 -24.08
CA ARG A 8 15.29 5.85 -24.60
C ARG A 8 14.44 4.88 -23.79
N VAL A 9 13.66 4.07 -24.50
CA VAL A 9 12.96 2.89 -23.98
C VAL A 9 14.01 1.81 -23.74
N SER A 10 14.47 1.66 -22.51
CA SER A 10 15.02 0.39 -22.03
C SER A 10 13.86 -0.31 -21.36
N SER A 11 13.52 -1.49 -21.86
CA SER A 11 12.53 -2.35 -21.22
C SER A 11 12.98 -2.66 -19.79
N THR A 12 12.05 -2.58 -18.84
CA THR A 12 12.23 -2.97 -17.43
C THR A 12 12.66 -4.43 -17.27
N SER A 13 12.57 -5.24 -18.33
CA SER A 13 12.82 -6.68 -18.31
C SER A 13 14.27 -7.13 -18.08
N ASP A 14 15.28 -6.27 -18.27
CA ASP A 14 16.69 -6.68 -18.14
C ASP A 14 17.35 -6.31 -16.80
N ILE A 15 16.66 -5.54 -15.95
CA ILE A 15 17.24 -4.96 -14.72
C ILE A 15 16.44 -5.43 -13.52
N GLY A 16 17.13 -6.03 -12.55
CA GLY A 16 16.51 -6.53 -11.33
C GLY A 16 15.74 -5.44 -10.57
N VAL A 17 14.66 -5.84 -9.92
CA VAL A 17 13.88 -4.99 -9.03
C VAL A 17 14.43 -5.15 -7.61
N ALA A 18 14.91 -4.06 -7.01
CA ALA A 18 15.35 -4.02 -5.62
C ALA A 18 14.14 -3.96 -4.67
N ARG A 19 13.12 -3.17 -5.02
CA ARG A 19 11.89 -3.05 -4.25
C ARG A 19 10.70 -2.72 -5.14
N LYS A 20 9.52 -3.21 -4.77
CA LYS A 20 8.26 -2.94 -5.46
C LYS A 20 7.18 -2.46 -4.49
N LEU A 21 6.43 -1.45 -4.91
CA LEU A 21 5.20 -0.98 -4.27
C LEU A 21 4.06 -1.02 -5.28
N PHE A 22 2.87 -1.34 -4.81
CA PHE A 22 1.66 -1.24 -5.62
C PHE A 22 0.96 0.08 -5.41
N LEU A 23 0.53 0.70 -6.51
CA LEU A 23 -0.35 1.85 -6.52
C LEU A 23 -1.80 1.35 -6.47
N ILE A 24 -2.46 1.59 -5.34
CA ILE A 24 -3.86 1.27 -5.13
C ILE A 24 -4.68 2.54 -5.39
N TRP A 25 -5.68 2.44 -6.24
CA TRP A 25 -6.68 3.47 -6.47
C TRP A 25 -8.00 3.09 -5.80
N GLN A 26 -8.55 3.97 -4.98
CA GLN A 26 -9.93 3.81 -4.54
C GLN A 26 -10.87 4.52 -5.51
N ASN A 27 -11.75 3.76 -6.17
CA ASN A 27 -12.76 4.33 -7.04
C ASN A 27 -13.63 5.31 -6.23
N PRO A 28 -13.76 6.57 -6.64
CA PRO A 28 -14.45 7.58 -5.86
C PRO A 28 -15.96 7.30 -5.73
N LYS A 29 -16.56 6.60 -6.70
CA LYS A 29 -17.97 6.22 -6.74
C LYS A 29 -18.22 4.90 -6.01
N SER A 30 -17.62 3.79 -6.48
CA SER A 30 -17.88 2.46 -5.92
C SER A 30 -17.16 2.21 -4.59
N ARG A 31 -16.15 3.02 -4.26
CA ARG A 31 -15.28 2.88 -3.08
C ARG A 31 -14.43 1.61 -3.05
N GLN A 32 -14.47 0.81 -4.12
CA GLN A 32 -13.59 -0.34 -4.29
C GLN A 32 -12.15 0.11 -4.46
N PHE A 33 -11.24 -0.64 -3.86
CA PHE A 33 -9.81 -0.47 -4.07
C PHE A 33 -9.36 -1.36 -5.21
N VAL A 34 -8.59 -0.80 -6.13
CA VAL A 34 -8.05 -1.47 -7.30
C VAL A 34 -6.54 -1.27 -7.33
N ARG A 35 -5.78 -2.34 -7.47
CA ARG A 35 -4.34 -2.26 -7.70
C ARG A 35 -4.11 -1.82 -9.14
N VAL A 36 -3.83 -0.55 -9.39
CA VAL A 36 -3.76 0.01 -10.75
C VAL A 36 -2.34 0.11 -11.31
N GLY A 37 -1.31 -0.04 -10.50
CA GLY A 37 0.05 0.00 -11.03
C GLY A 37 1.10 -0.52 -10.06
N ALA A 38 2.31 -0.69 -10.56
CA ALA A 38 3.48 -1.09 -9.80
C ALA A 38 4.59 -0.05 -9.97
N LEU A 39 5.06 0.50 -8.86
CA LEU A 39 6.26 1.33 -8.77
C LEU A 39 7.42 0.43 -8.33
N SER A 40 8.48 0.38 -9.13
CA SER A 40 9.67 -0.42 -8.84
C SER A 40 10.88 0.48 -8.66
N GLU A 41 11.68 0.20 -7.64
CA GLU A 41 13.06 0.67 -7.52
C GLU A 41 13.97 -0.40 -8.11
N LEU A 42 14.76 -0.03 -9.10
CA LEU A 42 15.65 -0.92 -9.84
C LEU A 42 17.01 -0.99 -9.15
N VAL A 43 17.72 -2.11 -9.31
CA VAL A 43 19.04 -2.32 -8.69
C VAL A 43 20.11 -1.30 -9.11
N ASP A 44 19.91 -0.61 -10.24
CA ASP A 44 20.80 0.43 -10.74
C ASP A 44 20.42 1.85 -10.28
N GLY A 45 19.48 1.97 -9.35
CA GLY A 45 19.02 3.23 -8.75
C GLY A 45 17.96 3.97 -9.56
N ARG A 46 17.51 3.42 -10.70
CA ARG A 46 16.39 3.99 -11.46
C ARG A 46 15.04 3.54 -10.92
N TYR A 47 13.98 4.20 -11.37
CA TYR A 47 12.60 3.89 -11.01
C TYR A 47 11.82 3.43 -12.24
N GLY A 48 11.06 2.35 -12.08
CA GLY A 48 10.12 1.81 -13.05
C GLY A 48 8.68 2.05 -12.63
N PHE A 49 7.78 2.34 -13.57
CA PHE A 49 6.33 2.33 -13.33
C PHE A 49 5.60 1.65 -14.47
N GLU A 50 4.61 0.82 -14.14
CA GLU A 50 3.74 0.15 -15.10
C GLU A 50 2.32 0.00 -14.54
N TYR A 51 1.34 -0.03 -15.43
CA TYR A 51 -0.05 -0.31 -15.07
C TYR A 51 -0.29 -1.81 -15.03
N THR A 52 -1.12 -2.25 -14.09
CA THR A 52 -1.60 -3.63 -14.02
C THR A 52 -2.72 -3.90 -15.02
N ASP A 53 -3.09 -5.17 -15.18
CA ASP A 53 -4.29 -5.56 -15.93
C ASP A 53 -5.58 -5.08 -15.24
N ASP A 54 -5.59 -5.09 -13.90
CA ASP A 54 -6.70 -4.57 -13.10
C ASP A 54 -7.03 -3.12 -13.49
N ALA A 55 -6.01 -2.28 -13.74
CA ALA A 55 -6.18 -0.90 -14.19
C ALA A 55 -6.95 -0.78 -15.52
N ARG A 56 -6.79 -1.75 -16.43
CA ARG A 56 -7.44 -1.75 -17.75
C ARG A 56 -8.90 -2.14 -17.67
N SER A 57 -9.21 -3.04 -16.75
CA SER A 57 -10.57 -3.49 -16.48
C SER A 57 -11.36 -2.54 -15.56
N ALA A 58 -10.66 -1.61 -14.90
CA ALA A 58 -11.26 -0.75 -13.89
C ALA A 58 -12.15 0.35 -14.51
N THR A 59 -13.45 0.23 -14.28
CA THR A 59 -14.42 1.27 -14.66
C THR A 59 -14.08 2.62 -14.01
N ASP A 60 -14.20 3.70 -14.78
CA ASP A 60 -13.89 5.09 -14.38
C ASP A 60 -12.42 5.37 -14.07
N PHE A 61 -11.52 4.39 -14.20
CA PHE A 61 -10.09 4.63 -14.06
C PHE A 61 -9.56 5.34 -15.30
N HIS A 62 -8.66 6.30 -15.10
CA HIS A 62 -7.99 7.02 -16.17
C HIS A 62 -6.48 7.00 -15.91
N PRO A 63 -5.64 6.88 -16.96
CA PRO A 63 -4.19 6.96 -16.81
C PRO A 63 -3.77 8.25 -16.13
N LEU A 64 -2.65 8.18 -15.40
CA LEU A 64 -2.08 9.32 -14.70
C LEU A 64 -1.49 10.26 -15.76
N THR A 65 -1.59 11.57 -15.56
CA THR A 65 -1.09 12.55 -16.54
C THR A 65 0.40 12.36 -16.88
N GLN A 66 1.21 11.93 -15.90
CA GLN A 66 2.63 11.64 -16.10
C GLN A 66 2.89 10.32 -16.87
N PHE A 67 1.90 9.43 -16.91
CA PHE A 67 1.96 8.07 -17.48
C PHE A 67 0.71 7.83 -18.35
N PRO A 68 0.59 8.49 -19.51
CA PRO A 68 -0.67 8.57 -20.26
C PRO A 68 -1.06 7.26 -20.99
N ASP A 69 -0.11 6.39 -21.24
CA ASP A 69 -0.29 5.10 -21.93
C ASP A 69 -0.28 3.96 -20.92
N LEU A 70 -1.35 3.15 -20.89
CA LEU A 70 -1.50 2.01 -20.01
C LEU A 70 -0.54 0.86 -20.39
N ASP A 71 -0.24 0.69 -21.68
CA ASP A 71 0.52 -0.42 -22.26
C ASP A 71 2.04 -0.20 -22.24
N ARG A 72 2.47 0.93 -21.68
CA ARG A 72 3.86 1.31 -21.62
C ARG A 72 4.44 1.10 -20.23
N SER A 73 5.64 0.53 -20.17
CA SER A 73 6.52 0.61 -19.01
C SER A 73 7.35 1.91 -19.07
N TYR A 74 7.37 2.63 -17.95
CA TYR A 74 8.07 3.90 -17.81
C TYR A 74 9.31 3.70 -16.95
N VAL A 75 10.44 4.30 -17.35
CA VAL A 75 11.67 4.29 -16.56
C VAL A 75 12.18 5.72 -16.40
N SER A 76 12.56 6.10 -15.18
CA SER A 76 13.11 7.41 -14.86
C SER A 76 14.36 7.31 -13.98
N ALA A 77 15.26 8.28 -14.12
CA ALA A 77 16.50 8.35 -13.34
C ALA A 77 16.27 8.70 -11.86
N GLY A 78 15.12 9.30 -11.53
CA GLY A 78 14.71 9.60 -10.16
C GLY A 78 13.23 9.31 -9.97
N LEU A 79 12.78 9.33 -8.71
CA LEU A 79 11.39 9.06 -8.37
C LEU A 79 10.45 10.02 -9.14
N PRO A 80 9.44 9.51 -9.88
CA PRO A 80 8.55 10.37 -10.65
C PRO A 80 7.80 11.38 -9.78
N ALA A 81 7.58 12.59 -10.30
CA ALA A 81 6.88 13.68 -9.62
C ALA A 81 5.53 13.30 -9.02
N PHE A 82 4.77 12.41 -9.67
CA PHE A 82 3.53 11.86 -9.11
C PHE A 82 3.76 11.26 -7.71
N PHE A 83 4.82 10.49 -7.52
CA PHE A 83 5.15 9.86 -6.24
C PHE A 83 5.90 10.81 -5.30
N VAL A 84 6.79 11.66 -5.80
CA VAL A 84 7.48 12.67 -4.97
C VAL A 84 6.49 13.58 -4.26
N ASN A 85 5.39 13.97 -4.93
CA ASN A 85 4.36 14.84 -4.34
C ASN A 85 3.52 14.17 -3.23
N ARG A 86 3.80 12.92 -2.90
CA ARG A 86 3.19 12.18 -1.78
C ARG A 86 4.11 12.07 -0.57
N LEU A 87 5.35 12.53 -0.70
CA LEU A 87 6.33 12.57 0.36
C LEU A 87 6.29 13.91 1.09
N MET A 88 6.50 13.87 2.40
CA MET A 88 6.79 15.10 3.14
C MET A 88 8.10 15.70 2.63
N SER A 89 8.11 17.01 2.39
CA SER A 89 9.34 17.72 2.00
C SER A 89 10.40 17.57 3.08
N ARG A 90 11.59 17.10 2.68
CA ARG A 90 12.78 16.98 3.55
C ARG A 90 13.25 18.33 4.14
N LYS A 91 12.82 19.45 3.55
CA LYS A 91 13.16 20.81 4.02
C LYS A 91 12.29 21.29 5.18
N ARG A 92 11.24 20.54 5.55
CA ARG A 92 10.40 20.91 6.70
C ARG A 92 11.18 20.67 7.98
N GLU A 93 11.12 21.63 8.90
CA GLU A 93 11.74 21.54 10.21
C GLU A 93 11.30 20.27 10.95
N SER A 94 10.02 19.90 10.82
CA SER A 94 9.42 18.72 11.44
C SER A 94 9.76 17.37 10.77
N PHE A 95 10.67 17.34 9.80
CA PHE A 95 10.97 16.12 9.03
C PHE A 95 11.68 15.05 9.88
N PRO A 96 12.64 15.37 10.77
CA PRO A 96 13.25 14.37 11.65
C PRO A 96 12.26 13.71 12.60
N GLU A 97 11.38 14.49 13.27
CA GLU A 97 10.34 13.93 14.14
C GLU A 97 9.35 13.06 13.35
N TYR A 98 9.08 13.46 12.11
CA TYR A 98 8.25 12.67 11.21
C TYR A 98 8.88 11.30 10.90
N LEU A 99 10.18 11.23 10.59
CA LEU A 99 10.88 9.96 10.37
C LEU A 99 10.87 9.08 11.62
N GLN A 100 11.13 9.67 12.79
CA GLN A 100 11.11 8.95 14.05
C GLN A 100 9.71 8.38 14.36
N SER A 101 8.66 9.14 14.08
CA SER A 101 7.27 8.67 14.24
C SER A 101 6.92 7.49 13.33
N LEU A 102 7.64 7.34 12.22
CA LEU A 102 7.53 6.20 11.32
C LEU A 102 8.44 5.05 11.72
N GLY A 103 9.29 5.17 12.77
CA GLY A 103 10.27 4.16 13.15
C GLY A 103 11.45 4.05 12.19
N ILE A 104 11.84 5.17 11.55
CA ILE A 104 13.01 5.28 10.67
C ILE A 104 14.09 6.04 11.44
N ASP A 105 15.12 5.33 11.89
CA ASP A 105 16.13 5.85 12.82
C ASP A 105 17.20 6.73 12.17
N THR A 106 17.31 6.72 10.83
CA THR A 106 18.39 7.42 10.12
C THR A 106 17.85 8.34 9.02
N ALA A 107 18.05 9.65 9.18
CA ALA A 107 17.66 10.67 8.20
C ALA A 107 18.51 10.64 6.90
N ASP A 108 19.67 9.99 6.93
CA ASP A 108 20.63 9.94 5.82
C ASP A 108 20.41 8.80 4.81
N VAL A 109 19.51 7.85 5.10
CA VAL A 109 19.20 6.77 4.15
C VAL A 109 18.21 7.31 3.10
N ASP A 110 18.54 7.14 1.82
CA ASP A 110 17.59 7.43 0.74
C ASP A 110 16.45 6.41 0.79
N THR A 111 15.41 6.79 1.52
CA THR A 111 14.23 5.98 1.84
C THR A 111 12.94 6.34 1.08
N PRO A 112 12.91 6.98 -0.12
CA PRO A 112 11.64 7.39 -0.75
C PRO A 112 10.63 6.25 -0.84
N MET A 113 11.05 5.05 -1.24
CA MET A 113 10.19 3.87 -1.31
C MET A 113 9.70 3.45 0.08
N GLU A 114 10.58 3.41 1.09
CA GLU A 114 10.20 3.07 2.46
C GLU A 114 9.21 4.08 3.05
N LEU A 115 9.40 5.37 2.79
CA LEU A 115 8.48 6.42 3.24
C LEU A 115 7.12 6.28 2.57
N LEU A 116 7.08 6.02 1.25
CA LEU A 116 5.82 5.77 0.55
C LEU A 116 5.09 4.56 1.15
N ALA A 117 5.81 3.47 1.42
CA ALA A 117 5.27 2.26 2.02
C ALA A 117 4.70 2.49 3.43
N ARG A 118 5.48 3.10 4.34
CA ARG A 118 5.04 3.32 5.73
C ARG A 118 3.89 4.31 5.85
N THR A 119 3.83 5.28 4.95
CA THR A 119 2.85 6.36 5.04
C THR A 119 1.57 6.04 4.28
N GLY A 120 1.68 5.20 3.25
CA GLY A 120 0.66 4.97 2.23
C GLY A 120 0.61 6.08 1.17
N GLY A 121 1.51 7.07 1.23
CA GLY A 121 1.53 8.24 0.35
C GLY A 121 0.20 8.99 0.20
N PRO A 122 -0.60 9.21 1.27
CA PRO A 122 -1.93 9.78 1.15
C PRO A 122 -1.86 11.22 0.67
N ARG A 123 -2.81 11.60 -0.18
CA ARG A 123 -2.96 12.98 -0.64
C ARG A 123 -4.42 13.39 -0.55
N ALA A 124 -4.69 14.54 0.07
CA ALA A 124 -6.07 15.02 0.27
C ALA A 124 -6.85 15.25 -1.04
N THR A 125 -6.13 15.45 -2.16
CA THR A 125 -6.72 15.77 -3.46
C THR A 125 -7.01 14.54 -4.33
N ASP A 126 -6.63 13.34 -3.88
CA ASP A 126 -6.88 12.10 -4.63
C ASP A 126 -7.13 10.90 -3.70
N THR A 127 -7.34 9.73 -4.31
CA THR A 127 -7.70 8.49 -3.62
C THR A 127 -6.70 7.38 -3.91
N PHE A 128 -5.43 7.76 -4.15
CA PHE A 128 -4.36 6.81 -4.38
C PHE A 128 -3.57 6.54 -3.11
N HIS A 129 -3.15 5.29 -2.94
CA HIS A 129 -2.29 4.84 -1.86
C HIS A 129 -1.20 3.92 -2.39
N LEU A 130 -0.05 3.89 -1.72
CA LEU A 130 1.01 2.94 -2.00
C LEU A 130 1.08 1.88 -0.90
N VAL A 131 1.23 0.64 -1.30
CA VAL A 131 1.35 -0.51 -0.40
C VAL A 131 2.54 -1.37 -0.80
N ASP A 132 3.13 -2.02 0.19
CA ASP A 132 4.19 -2.99 -0.03
C ASP A 132 3.67 -4.20 -0.83
N ASP A 133 4.53 -4.77 -1.67
CA ASP A 133 4.32 -6.11 -2.22
C ASP A 133 4.34 -7.17 -1.10
N LEU A 134 3.73 -8.33 -1.31
CA LEU A 134 3.68 -9.46 -0.36
C LEU A 134 4.84 -10.44 -0.57
N THR A 135 5.94 -9.94 -1.10
CA THR A 135 7.14 -10.74 -1.39
C THR A 135 7.92 -10.98 -0.09
N ALA A 136 8.40 -12.21 0.09
CA ALA A 136 9.26 -12.57 1.20
C ALA A 136 10.67 -12.01 0.99
N ASP A 137 11.28 -11.55 2.07
CA ASP A 137 12.71 -11.27 2.09
C ASP A 137 13.54 -12.57 1.98
N PRO A 138 14.88 -12.48 1.82
CA PRO A 138 15.73 -13.67 1.71
C PRO A 138 15.65 -14.63 2.89
N ASP A 139 15.25 -14.16 4.07
CA ASP A 139 15.10 -14.96 5.29
C ASP A 139 13.71 -15.62 5.38
N GLY A 140 12.84 -15.38 4.40
CA GLY A 140 11.49 -15.93 4.33
C GLY A 140 10.45 -15.10 5.08
N THR A 141 10.81 -13.93 5.59
CA THR A 141 9.88 -13.03 6.29
C THR A 141 9.15 -12.16 5.28
N VAL A 142 7.82 -12.10 5.40
CA VAL A 142 6.97 -11.20 4.63
C VAL A 142 6.48 -10.10 5.56
N THR A 143 6.75 -8.85 5.17
CA THR A 143 6.14 -7.66 5.79
C THR A 143 5.43 -6.87 4.73
N SER A 144 4.11 -6.69 4.87
CA SER A 144 3.31 -5.87 3.96
C SER A 144 2.29 -5.02 4.71
N ARG A 145 1.83 -3.93 4.13
CA ARG A 145 0.90 -2.98 4.75
C ARG A 145 -0.31 -2.76 3.87
N PHE A 146 -1.47 -2.60 4.49
CA PHE A 146 -2.70 -2.28 3.77
C PHE A 146 -3.64 -1.40 4.60
N LEU A 147 -4.42 -0.56 3.94
CA LEU A 147 -5.45 0.24 4.59
C LEU A 147 -6.73 -0.57 4.74
N ALA A 148 -7.37 -0.52 5.91
CA ALA A 148 -8.64 -1.18 6.13
C ALA A 148 -9.74 -0.57 5.24
N SER A 149 -10.51 -1.44 4.60
CA SER A 149 -11.69 -1.06 3.82
C SER A 149 -12.93 -0.97 4.70
N GLY A 150 -13.91 -0.20 4.23
CA GLY A 150 -15.26 -0.24 4.79
C GLY A 150 -15.43 0.15 6.26
N VAL A 151 -14.42 0.79 6.89
CA VAL A 151 -14.44 1.18 8.31
C VAL A 151 -15.74 1.88 8.71
N ARG A 152 -16.24 2.81 7.89
CA ARG A 152 -17.48 3.56 8.16
C ARG A 152 -18.77 2.73 8.13
N TYR A 153 -18.75 1.56 7.49
CA TYR A 153 -19.91 0.67 7.37
C TYR A 153 -20.02 -0.28 8.55
N VAL A 154 -18.95 -0.39 9.34
CA VAL A 154 -18.95 -1.19 10.56
C VAL A 154 -19.47 -0.32 11.70
N GLU A 155 -20.67 -0.64 12.19
CA GLU A 155 -21.33 0.11 13.26
C GLU A 155 -20.49 0.12 14.54
N GLY A 156 -20.21 1.30 15.10
CA GLY A 156 -19.38 1.45 16.31
C GLY A 156 -17.87 1.39 16.06
N SER A 157 -17.42 1.24 14.80
CA SER A 157 -15.99 1.15 14.47
C SER A 157 -15.19 2.36 14.91
N ALA A 158 -15.75 3.57 14.84
CA ALA A 158 -15.04 4.79 15.23
C ALA A 158 -14.68 4.77 16.73
N ALA A 159 -15.64 4.41 17.59
CA ALA A 159 -15.39 4.30 19.03
C ALA A 159 -14.38 3.20 19.34
N ARG A 160 -14.47 2.06 18.65
CA ARG A 160 -13.51 0.95 18.80
C ARG A 160 -12.11 1.31 18.31
N LEU A 161 -11.99 1.99 17.18
CA LEU A 161 -10.68 2.45 16.68
C LEU A 161 -10.00 3.38 17.69
N SER A 162 -10.76 4.23 18.39
CA SER A 162 -10.19 5.09 19.44
C SER A 162 -9.63 4.34 20.64
N THR A 163 -9.92 3.03 20.80
CA THR A 163 -9.37 2.20 21.87
C THR A 163 -8.21 1.31 21.43
N ILE A 164 -8.00 1.16 20.11
CA ILE A 164 -6.90 0.35 19.58
C ILE A 164 -5.59 1.09 19.74
N GLN A 165 -4.60 0.41 20.32
CA GLN A 165 -3.24 0.93 20.39
C GLN A 165 -2.42 0.47 19.17
N PRO A 166 -1.56 1.34 18.60
CA PRO A 166 -0.57 0.89 17.63
C PRO A 166 0.24 -0.30 18.14
N GLY A 167 0.47 -1.29 17.29
CA GLY A 167 1.13 -2.56 17.65
C GLY A 167 0.18 -3.65 18.14
N GLN A 168 -1.11 -3.37 18.35
CA GLN A 168 -2.07 -4.39 18.77
C GLN A 168 -2.35 -5.41 17.67
N HIS A 169 -2.41 -6.69 18.05
CA HIS A 169 -2.80 -7.77 17.13
C HIS A 169 -4.29 -7.69 16.79
N LEU A 170 -4.58 -7.89 15.51
CA LEU A 170 -5.92 -7.93 14.94
C LEU A 170 -6.22 -9.36 14.46
N GLN A 171 -7.49 -9.72 14.46
CA GLN A 171 -7.96 -11.02 13.99
C GLN A 171 -8.67 -10.84 12.65
N LEU A 172 -8.50 -11.83 11.76
CA LEU A 172 -9.27 -11.92 10.53
C LEU A 172 -10.40 -12.93 10.70
N ARG A 173 -11.60 -12.57 10.28
CA ARG A 173 -12.78 -13.44 10.36
C ARG A 173 -13.55 -13.41 9.05
N ALA A 174 -13.77 -14.59 8.47
CA ALA A 174 -14.60 -14.72 7.27
C ALA A 174 -16.05 -14.30 7.54
N GLU A 175 -16.67 -13.66 6.55
CA GLU A 175 -18.09 -13.31 6.51
C GLU A 175 -18.73 -13.87 5.23
N PRO A 176 -19.03 -15.18 5.18
CA PRO A 176 -19.52 -15.84 3.96
C PRO A 176 -20.88 -15.32 3.48
N ASP A 177 -21.68 -14.77 4.39
CA ASP A 177 -23.00 -14.20 4.10
C ASP A 177 -22.94 -12.71 3.73
N ASN A 178 -21.74 -12.15 3.51
CA ASN A 178 -21.61 -10.76 3.11
C ASN A 178 -22.30 -10.51 1.75
N PRO A 179 -23.21 -9.52 1.66
CA PRO A 179 -24.04 -9.32 0.48
C PRO A 179 -23.28 -8.79 -0.75
N VAL A 180 -22.04 -8.31 -0.57
CA VAL A 180 -21.21 -7.75 -1.63
C VAL A 180 -20.16 -8.75 -2.10
N ASN A 181 -19.51 -9.45 -1.17
CA ASN A 181 -18.44 -10.39 -1.45
C ASN A 181 -18.39 -11.53 -0.44
N ALA A 182 -18.77 -12.74 -0.84
CA ALA A 182 -18.74 -13.93 0.04
C ALA A 182 -17.34 -14.33 0.54
N ARG A 183 -16.26 -13.78 -0.04
CA ARG A 183 -14.87 -13.94 0.45
C ARG A 183 -14.46 -12.84 1.43
N ALA A 184 -15.36 -11.94 1.84
CA ALA A 184 -15.04 -10.83 2.71
C ALA A 184 -14.40 -11.31 4.03
N GLN A 185 -13.29 -10.68 4.38
CA GLN A 185 -12.59 -10.89 5.65
C GLN A 185 -12.75 -9.64 6.52
N LEU A 186 -13.44 -9.79 7.64
CA LEU A 186 -13.53 -8.78 8.67
C LEU A 186 -12.21 -8.65 9.42
N ILE A 187 -11.84 -7.42 9.73
CA ILE A 187 -10.75 -7.09 10.64
C ILE A 187 -11.39 -6.86 12.01
N CYS A 188 -11.02 -7.67 12.98
CA CYS A 188 -11.57 -7.69 14.33
C CYS A 188 -10.51 -7.31 15.36
N VAL A 189 -10.94 -6.58 16.40
CA VAL A 189 -10.14 -6.42 17.62
C VAL A 189 -10.19 -7.71 18.45
N ALA A 190 -9.38 -7.79 19.52
CA ALA A 190 -9.29 -8.99 20.37
C ALA A 190 -10.63 -9.43 21.00
N SER A 191 -11.60 -8.53 21.17
CA SER A 191 -12.96 -8.87 21.63
C SER A 191 -13.80 -9.60 20.57
N GLY A 192 -13.31 -9.75 19.34
CA GLY A 192 -14.03 -10.31 18.19
C GLY A 192 -14.88 -9.29 17.43
N GLU A 193 -14.99 -8.06 17.93
CA GLU A 193 -15.78 -7.01 17.30
C GLU A 193 -15.07 -6.45 16.04
N PRO A 194 -15.81 -6.26 14.93
CA PRO A 194 -15.23 -5.78 13.70
C PRO A 194 -14.90 -4.28 13.75
N VAL A 195 -13.88 -3.87 13.00
CA VAL A 195 -13.48 -2.45 12.81
C VAL A 195 -13.30 -2.07 11.34
N GLY A 196 -13.30 -3.04 10.44
CA GLY A 196 -13.21 -2.84 9.00
C GLY A 196 -13.10 -4.16 8.25
N TYR A 197 -12.68 -4.09 7.01
CA TYR A 197 -12.51 -5.23 6.11
C TYR A 197 -11.13 -5.22 5.48
N VAL A 198 -10.61 -6.40 5.18
CA VAL A 198 -9.49 -6.54 4.24
C VAL A 198 -9.97 -6.05 2.86
N PRO A 199 -9.21 -5.21 2.13
CA PRO A 199 -9.56 -4.83 0.77
C PRO A 199 -9.71 -6.03 -0.16
N ASP A 200 -10.71 -6.02 -1.04
CA ASP A 200 -11.00 -7.15 -1.94
C ASP A 200 -9.80 -7.56 -2.82
N TRP A 201 -9.02 -6.58 -3.30
CA TRP A 201 -7.83 -6.84 -4.12
C TRP A 201 -6.76 -7.65 -3.40
N LEU A 202 -6.76 -7.66 -2.07
CA LEU A 202 -5.76 -8.33 -1.24
C LEU A 202 -6.17 -9.75 -0.88
N LEU A 203 -7.45 -10.13 -1.04
CA LEU A 203 -7.96 -11.40 -0.50
C LEU A 203 -7.25 -12.63 -1.07
N THR A 204 -6.97 -12.65 -2.38
CA THR A 204 -6.26 -13.77 -3.01
C THR A 204 -4.81 -13.87 -2.50
N ASP A 205 -4.06 -12.76 -2.55
CA ASP A 205 -2.66 -12.77 -2.10
C ASP A 205 -2.55 -13.08 -0.60
N LEU A 206 -3.53 -12.66 0.20
CA LEU A 206 -3.65 -12.95 1.63
C LEU A 206 -3.89 -14.44 1.89
N GLU A 207 -4.85 -15.06 1.20
CA GLU A 207 -5.14 -16.49 1.31
C GLU A 207 -3.92 -17.33 0.91
N ASP A 208 -3.28 -16.97 -0.22
CA ASP A 208 -2.06 -17.62 -0.69
C ASP A 208 -0.93 -17.49 0.35
N LEU A 209 -0.73 -16.30 0.91
CA LEU A 209 0.26 -16.08 1.97
C LEU A 209 -0.06 -16.90 3.22
N GLN A 210 -1.30 -16.89 3.70
CA GLN A 210 -1.71 -17.69 4.86
C GLN A 210 -1.47 -19.19 4.65
N SER A 211 -1.73 -19.71 3.44
CA SER A 211 -1.58 -21.14 3.13
C SER A 211 -0.13 -21.64 3.18
N ARG A 212 0.84 -20.74 2.92
CA ARG A 212 2.27 -21.07 2.86
C ARG A 212 3.07 -20.58 4.07
N SER A 213 2.42 -19.91 5.02
CA SER A 213 3.10 -19.32 6.17
C SER A 213 3.11 -20.25 7.38
N ASN A 214 4.23 -20.31 8.09
CA ASN A 214 4.35 -20.93 9.41
C ASN A 214 3.67 -20.10 10.50
N THR A 215 3.82 -18.78 10.40
CA THR A 215 3.20 -17.79 11.28
C THR A 215 2.58 -16.69 10.44
N PHE A 216 1.45 -16.16 10.89
CA PHE A 216 0.75 -15.09 10.19
C PHE A 216 0.06 -14.21 11.21
N VAL A 217 0.39 -12.91 11.22
CA VAL A 217 -0.15 -11.93 12.16
C VAL A 217 -0.57 -10.68 11.41
N VAL A 218 -1.72 -10.12 11.81
CA VAL A 218 -2.15 -8.79 11.38
C VAL A 218 -2.05 -7.85 12.58
N ILE A 219 -1.44 -6.69 12.39
CA ILE A 219 -1.13 -5.72 13.43
C ILE A 219 -1.74 -4.38 13.04
N ALA A 220 -2.31 -3.67 14.01
CA ALA A 220 -2.67 -2.27 13.86
C ALA A 220 -1.40 -1.40 13.83
N GLU A 221 -0.82 -1.17 12.65
CA GLU A 221 0.39 -0.35 12.49
C GLU A 221 0.13 1.10 12.90
N ARG A 222 -0.96 1.68 12.39
CA ARG A 222 -1.35 3.06 12.69
C ARG A 222 -2.85 3.17 12.79
N VAL A 223 -3.29 3.83 13.85
CA VAL A 223 -4.69 4.18 14.06
C VAL A 223 -4.82 5.70 14.05
N SER A 224 -5.76 6.22 13.26
CA SER A 224 -5.98 7.66 13.10
C SER A 224 -7.49 7.93 13.08
N PRO A 225 -8.17 7.90 14.24
CA PRO A 225 -9.64 7.95 14.32
C PRO A 225 -10.25 9.17 13.62
N ASP A 226 -9.57 10.31 13.69
CA ASP A 226 -10.01 11.60 13.13
C ASP A 226 -9.71 11.75 11.63
N ALA A 227 -8.96 10.82 11.02
CA ALA A 227 -8.66 10.86 9.60
C ALA A 227 -9.90 10.54 8.75
N HIS A 228 -9.80 10.81 7.43
CA HIS A 228 -10.78 10.33 6.46
C HIS A 228 -10.99 8.81 6.64
N PRO A 229 -12.22 8.28 6.49
CA PRO A 229 -12.54 6.90 6.84
C PRO A 229 -11.60 5.82 6.31
N HIS A 230 -11.08 5.99 5.09
CA HIS A 230 -10.16 5.05 4.43
C HIS A 230 -8.71 5.12 4.94
N LEU A 231 -8.37 6.10 5.77
CA LEU A 231 -7.05 6.32 6.37
C LEU A 231 -7.01 6.00 7.87
N ARG A 232 -8.14 5.60 8.46
CA ARG A 232 -8.26 5.48 9.92
C ARG A 232 -7.53 4.30 10.52
N LEU A 233 -7.27 3.26 9.73
CA LEU A 233 -6.58 2.06 10.16
C LEU A 233 -5.64 1.58 9.05
N LEU A 234 -4.34 1.68 9.32
CA LEU A 234 -3.30 1.03 8.56
C LEU A 234 -2.94 -0.27 9.28
N CYS A 235 -3.06 -1.39 8.58
CA CYS A 235 -2.68 -2.70 9.07
C CYS A 235 -1.30 -3.08 8.51
N ARG A 236 -0.55 -3.87 9.27
CA ARG A 236 0.67 -4.53 8.83
C ARG A 236 0.51 -6.04 8.98
N ILE A 237 0.88 -6.76 7.94
CA ILE A 237 1.00 -8.21 7.91
C ILE A 237 2.45 -8.53 8.23
N GLU A 238 2.65 -9.44 9.17
CA GLU A 238 3.91 -10.15 9.39
C GLU A 238 3.65 -11.64 9.17
N ALA A 239 4.46 -12.27 8.32
CA ALA A 239 4.37 -13.71 8.13
C ALA A 239 5.75 -14.34 7.92
N ASP A 240 5.92 -15.55 8.44
CA ASP A 240 7.11 -16.38 8.19
C ASP A 240 6.76 -17.44 7.15
N THR A 241 7.50 -17.45 6.04
CA THR A 241 7.36 -18.44 4.95
C THR A 241 8.62 -19.30 4.78
N SER A 242 9.49 -19.31 5.79
CA SER A 242 10.72 -20.10 5.77
C SER A 242 10.39 -21.59 5.60
N ARG A 243 11.16 -22.29 4.77
CA ARG A 243 10.98 -23.75 4.61
C ARG A 243 11.41 -24.40 5.93
N ARG A 244 10.49 -25.17 6.53
CA ARG A 244 10.82 -26.08 7.64
C ARG A 244 11.83 -27.14 7.23
#